data_AF-A0A8B8UMV9-F1
#
_entry.id   AF-A0A8B8UMV9-F1
#
_cell.length_a   1.000
_cell.length_b   1.000
_cell.length_c   1.000
_cell.angle_alpha   90.00
_cell.angle_beta   90.00
_cell.angle_gamma   90.00
#
_symmetry.space_group_name_H-M   'P 1'
#
loop_
_entity.id
_entity.type
_entity.pdbx_description
1 polymer ?
#
loop_
_entity_poly.entity_id
_entity_poly.type
_entity_poly.pdbx_seq_one_letter_code
_entity_poly.pdbx_strand_id
1 'polypeptide(L)'
;MNKNVGKLVRIWNESEVLIDRKSKFQARCCTLQNQKDIPFILQELTQNNKSVSKASHMHMYAWRTAEISNDLNFQQEQKKKSSKTNKSNNRHADKSKKVTMQPKNIEQGCADCGEAGAGQRLLTLLERANIFNVLVIVTRWYGGTPLGSSRFRHISTCAVETLKKGEFLP
;
A
#
# COMPACT_ATOMS: atom_id res chain seq x y z
N MET A 1 -2.90 36.07 -14.61
CA MET A 1 -3.95 35.06 -14.86
C MET A 1 -3.90 34.03 -13.74
N ASN A 2 -4.76 34.21 -12.73
CA ASN A 2 -4.81 33.35 -11.56
C ASN A 2 -5.58 32.07 -11.90
N LYS A 3 -4.89 30.94 -11.96
CA LYS A 3 -5.52 29.62 -11.94
C LYS A 3 -5.40 29.04 -10.53
N ASN A 4 -6.18 29.57 -9.60
CA ASN A 4 -6.51 28.84 -8.37
C ASN A 4 -7.57 27.80 -8.74
N VAL A 5 -7.12 26.74 -9.42
CA VAL A 5 -7.87 25.48 -9.47
C VAL A 5 -7.81 24.93 -8.05
N GLY A 6 -8.97 24.71 -7.43
CA GLY A 6 -9.06 24.16 -6.07
C GLY A 6 -8.13 22.97 -5.92
N LYS A 7 -7.07 23.13 -5.13
CA LYS A 7 -6.05 22.10 -4.92
C LYS A 7 -6.74 20.96 -4.21
N LEU A 8 -7.02 19.86 -4.91
CA LEU A 8 -7.50 18.63 -4.29
C LEU A 8 -6.38 18.19 -3.34
N VAL A 9 -6.57 18.41 -2.03
CA VAL A 9 -5.56 18.05 -1.04
C VAL A 9 -5.54 16.54 -0.91
N ARG A 10 -4.41 15.92 -1.23
CA ARG A 10 -4.21 14.50 -0.99
C ARG A 10 -4.29 14.21 0.51
N ILE A 11 -5.19 13.31 0.89
CA ILE A 11 -5.29 12.83 2.27
C ILE A 11 -4.16 11.81 2.50
N TRP A 12 -3.31 12.10 3.47
CA TRP A 12 -2.25 11.22 3.91
C TRP A 12 -2.67 10.50 5.19
N ASN A 13 -2.47 9.19 5.22
CA ASN A 13 -2.37 8.46 6.48
C ASN A 13 -0.91 8.54 6.90
N GLU A 14 -0.62 9.00 8.11
CA GLU A 14 0.74 9.16 8.61
C GLU A 14 0.98 8.28 9.83
N SER A 15 2.10 7.54 9.85
CA SER A 15 2.57 6.91 11.08
C SER A 15 2.96 7.97 12.12
N GLU A 16 3.01 7.56 13.39
CA GLU A 16 3.76 8.33 14.38
C GLU A 16 5.22 8.47 13.97
N VAL A 17 5.87 9.51 14.49
CA VAL A 17 7.30 9.72 14.31
C VAL A 17 8.06 8.80 15.26
N LEU A 18 8.69 7.76 14.70
CA LEU A 18 9.57 6.87 15.45
C LEU A 18 10.95 7.49 15.58
N ILE A 19 11.51 7.50 16.80
CA ILE A 19 12.82 8.07 17.09
C ILE A 19 13.75 7.00 17.70
N ASP A 20 14.95 6.85 17.13
CA ASP A 20 16.03 5.99 17.66
C ASP A 20 17.39 6.65 17.43
N ARG A 21 18.17 6.83 18.51
CA ARG A 21 19.46 7.54 18.51
C ARG A 21 19.43 8.82 17.68
N LYS A 22 18.43 9.68 17.97
CA LYS A 22 18.11 10.95 17.28
C LYS A 22 17.71 10.83 15.81
N SER A 23 17.85 9.65 15.20
CA SER A 23 17.31 9.38 13.88
C SER A 23 15.79 9.30 13.97
N LYS A 24 15.10 9.94 13.03
CA LYS A 24 13.63 9.95 12.98
C LYS A 24 13.14 9.21 11.75
N PHE A 25 12.01 8.53 11.88
CA PHE A 25 11.34 7.83 10.81
C PHE A 25 9.86 8.19 10.83
N GLN A 26 9.29 8.44 9.66
CA GLN A 26 7.85 8.61 9.52
C GLN A 26 7.43 8.05 8.18
N ALA A 27 6.38 7.24 8.18
CA ALA A 27 5.77 6.74 6.96
C ALA A 27 4.49 7.48 6.63
N ARG A 28 4.18 7.54 5.35
CA ARG A 28 2.94 8.05 4.80
C ARG A 28 2.42 7.08 3.75
N CYS A 29 1.12 6.86 3.70
CA CYS A 29 0.50 6.18 2.58
C CYS A 29 -0.76 6.90 2.10
N CYS A 30 -1.03 6.75 0.81
CA CYS A 30 -2.23 7.25 0.16
C CYS A 30 -2.66 6.28 -0.93
N THR A 31 -3.91 6.41 -1.36
CA THR A 31 -4.39 5.70 -2.54
C THR A 31 -3.61 6.15 -3.79
N LEU A 32 -3.43 5.22 -4.72
CA LEU A 32 -2.76 5.43 -5.99
C LEU A 32 -3.56 4.74 -7.08
N GLN A 33 -3.89 5.47 -8.15
CA GLN A 33 -4.61 4.90 -9.30
C GLN A 33 -3.66 4.39 -10.38
N ASN A 34 -2.55 5.10 -10.62
CA ASN A 34 -1.59 4.76 -11.65
C ASN A 34 -0.18 5.29 -11.31
N GLN A 35 0.85 4.74 -11.94
CA GLN A 35 2.24 5.12 -11.72
C GLN A 35 2.57 6.58 -12.10
N LYS A 36 1.87 7.15 -13.09
CA LYS A 36 2.21 8.48 -13.66
C LYS A 36 2.01 9.61 -12.66
N ASP A 37 1.20 9.38 -11.63
CA ASP A 37 0.94 10.36 -10.58
C ASP A 37 2.11 10.49 -9.59
N ILE A 38 2.94 9.45 -9.44
CA ILE A 38 3.97 9.37 -8.39
C ILE A 38 4.93 10.58 -8.40
N PRO A 39 5.51 11.02 -9.53
CA PRO A 39 6.40 12.19 -9.53
C PRO A 39 5.74 13.45 -8.95
N PHE A 40 4.47 13.69 -9.28
CA PHE A 40 3.71 14.84 -8.77
C PHE A 40 3.41 14.70 -7.28
N ILE A 41 3.11 13.48 -6.81
CA ILE A 41 2.88 13.19 -5.39
C ILE A 41 4.13 13.47 -4.55
N LEU A 42 5.29 12.99 -5.01
CA LEU A 42 6.56 13.21 -4.32
C LEU A 42 6.96 14.69 -4.29
N GLN A 43 6.73 15.39 -5.40
CA GLN A 43 6.95 16.83 -5.48
C GLN A 43 6.03 17.60 -4.54
N GLU A 44 4.74 17.27 -4.51
CA GLU A 44 3.77 17.89 -3.60
C GLU A 44 4.17 17.68 -2.13
N LEU A 45 4.56 16.46 -1.75
CA LEU A 45 4.98 16.13 -0.39
C LEU A 45 6.14 17.02 0.08
N THR A 46 7.16 17.21 -0.74
CA THR A 46 8.32 18.05 -0.40
C THR A 46 8.02 19.54 -0.43
N GLN A 47 7.14 19.99 -1.32
CA GLN A 47 6.72 21.39 -1.39
C GLN A 47 5.91 21.80 -0.16
N ASN A 48 4.99 20.93 0.26
CA ASN A 48 4.11 21.19 1.41
C ASN A 48 4.78 20.86 2.76
N ASN A 49 5.86 20.06 2.78
CA ASN A 49 6.56 19.69 4.01
C ASN A 49 8.08 19.93 3.90
N LYS A 50 8.53 21.10 4.41
CA LYS A 50 9.94 21.51 4.40
C LYS A 50 10.85 20.62 5.26
N SER A 51 10.29 19.90 6.23
CA SER A 51 11.06 18.94 7.02
C SER A 51 11.45 17.74 6.17
N VAL A 52 10.51 17.22 5.36
CA VAL A 52 10.76 16.10 4.44
C VAL A 52 11.76 16.47 3.35
N SER A 53 11.69 17.69 2.79
CA SER A 53 12.64 18.13 1.77
C SER A 53 14.09 18.23 2.25
N LYS A 54 14.31 18.28 3.57
CA LYS A 54 15.64 18.32 4.22
C LYS A 54 16.04 16.97 4.82
N ALA A 55 15.23 15.93 4.65
CA ALA A 55 15.52 14.61 5.19
C ALA A 55 16.71 13.95 4.47
N SER A 56 17.44 13.11 5.19
CA SER A 56 18.59 12.37 4.63
C SER A 56 18.14 11.37 3.56
N HIS A 57 16.99 10.74 3.76
CA HIS A 57 16.32 9.89 2.79
C HIS A 57 14.86 10.32 2.72
N MET A 58 14.52 11.15 1.73
CA MET A 58 13.21 11.81 1.64
C MET A 58 12.07 10.83 1.28
N HIS A 59 12.31 9.96 0.31
CA HIS A 59 11.29 9.15 -0.35
C HIS A 59 11.74 7.70 -0.56
N MET A 60 11.96 6.94 0.51
CA MET A 60 12.01 5.48 0.36
C MET A 60 10.58 5.03 0.09
N TYR A 61 10.26 4.52 -1.10
CA TYR A 61 8.87 4.22 -1.42
C TYR A 61 8.69 2.90 -2.16
N ALA A 62 7.47 2.38 -2.06
CA ALA A 62 6.97 1.31 -2.91
C ALA A 62 5.49 1.54 -3.21
N TRP A 63 5.04 1.00 -4.33
CA TRP A 63 3.66 1.11 -4.76
C TRP A 63 3.23 -0.13 -5.55
N ARG A 64 1.93 -0.38 -5.55
CA ARG A 64 1.29 -1.40 -6.37
C ARG A 64 -0.06 -0.86 -6.84
N THR A 65 -0.42 -1.08 -8.09
CA THR A 65 -1.75 -0.79 -8.66
C THR A 65 -2.31 -2.03 -9.33
N ALA A 66 -3.63 -2.17 -9.34
CA ALA A 66 -4.31 -3.25 -10.03
C ALA A 66 -5.74 -2.84 -10.40
N GLU A 67 -6.22 -3.36 -11.52
CA GLU A 67 -7.63 -3.31 -11.88
C GLU A 67 -8.39 -4.36 -11.09
N ILE A 68 -9.38 -3.93 -10.33
CA ILE A 68 -10.21 -4.83 -9.52
C ILE A 68 -11.46 -5.17 -10.34
N SER A 69 -11.45 -6.31 -11.03
CA SER A 69 -12.63 -6.79 -11.76
C SER A 69 -13.61 -7.50 -10.82
N ASN A 70 -14.86 -7.02 -10.81
CA ASN A 70 -16.00 -7.74 -10.23
C ASN A 70 -16.47 -8.83 -11.20
N ASP A 71 -15.65 -9.85 -11.41
CA ASP A 71 -16.10 -11.01 -12.19
C ASP A 71 -17.06 -11.83 -11.31
N LEU A 72 -18.36 -11.67 -11.58
CA LEU A 72 -19.39 -12.57 -11.06
C LEU A 72 -19.18 -13.96 -11.70
N ASN A 73 -18.35 -14.79 -11.08
CA ASN A 73 -18.18 -16.16 -11.53
C ASN A 73 -19.49 -16.94 -11.32
N PHE A 74 -20.24 -17.13 -12.41
CA PHE A 74 -21.26 -18.17 -12.49
C PHE A 74 -20.55 -19.51 -12.53
N GLN A 75 -20.48 -20.20 -11.39
CA GLN A 75 -20.17 -21.62 -11.39
C GLN A 75 -21.33 -22.35 -12.08
N GLN A 76 -21.22 -22.58 -13.39
CA GLN A 76 -22.03 -23.60 -14.06
C GLN A 76 -21.56 -24.95 -13.54
N GLU A 77 -22.32 -25.52 -12.60
CA GLU A 77 -22.21 -26.93 -12.26
C GLU A 77 -22.44 -27.77 -13.53
N GLN A 78 -21.37 -28.28 -14.14
CA GLN A 78 -21.50 -29.36 -15.11
C GLN A 78 -21.99 -30.61 -14.36
N LYS A 79 -23.31 -30.83 -14.39
CA LYS A 79 -23.95 -32.08 -13.95
C LYS A 79 -23.40 -33.25 -14.78
N LYS A 80 -22.42 -33.99 -14.24
CA LYS A 80 -22.18 -35.38 -14.67
C LYS A 80 -23.31 -36.25 -14.11
N LYS A 81 -24.17 -36.74 -15.00
CA LYS A 81 -25.21 -37.74 -14.70
C LYS A 81 -24.55 -39.07 -14.30
N SER A 82 -24.77 -39.52 -13.07
CA SER A 82 -24.88 -40.93 -12.71
C SER A 82 -25.81 -41.06 -11.48
N SER A 83 -26.50 -42.19 -11.38
CA SER A 83 -27.86 -42.34 -10.87
C SER A 83 -28.00 -42.96 -9.46
N LYS A 84 -29.08 -42.56 -8.74
CA LYS A 84 -29.77 -43.15 -7.54
C LYS A 84 -28.98 -43.13 -6.20
N THR A 85 -29.50 -42.72 -5.03
CA THR A 85 -30.84 -42.91 -4.42
C THR A 85 -31.13 -41.85 -3.32
N ASN A 86 -32.41 -41.64 -2.98
CA ASN A 86 -33.02 -40.60 -2.11
C ASN A 86 -32.57 -40.56 -0.62
N LYS A 87 -32.45 -39.35 -0.04
CA LYS A 87 -33.16 -38.95 1.21
C LYS A 87 -33.14 -37.43 1.43
N SER A 88 -34.29 -36.91 1.86
CA SER A 88 -34.64 -35.52 2.15
C SER A 88 -33.73 -34.81 3.15
N ASN A 89 -33.42 -33.53 2.90
CA ASN A 89 -33.33 -32.50 3.94
C ASN A 89 -33.41 -31.11 3.29
N ASN A 90 -34.54 -30.44 3.51
CA ASN A 90 -34.77 -29.08 3.06
C ASN A 90 -34.15 -28.12 4.07
N ARG A 91 -32.90 -27.68 3.82
CA ARG A 91 -32.31 -26.51 4.47
C ARG A 91 -32.26 -25.41 3.43
N HIS A 92 -32.95 -24.30 3.70
CA HIS A 92 -32.75 -23.04 3.00
C HIS A 92 -31.31 -22.58 3.22
N ALA A 93 -30.40 -23.09 2.40
CA ALA A 93 -29.04 -22.61 2.32
C ALA A 93 -29.10 -21.29 1.54
N ASP A 94 -29.00 -20.19 2.27
CA ASP A 94 -28.72 -18.88 1.72
C ASP A 94 -27.40 -18.97 0.93
N LYS A 95 -27.51 -19.06 -0.40
CA LYS A 95 -26.35 -19.13 -1.30
C LYS A 95 -25.78 -17.71 -1.43
N SER A 96 -25.06 -17.28 -0.40
CA SER A 96 -24.26 -16.06 -0.46
C SER A 96 -23.24 -16.18 -1.60
N LYS A 97 -23.43 -15.41 -2.67
CA LYS A 97 -22.50 -15.32 -3.81
C LYS A 97 -21.11 -14.94 -3.28
N LYS A 98 -20.14 -15.86 -3.36
CA LYS A 98 -18.75 -15.56 -2.97
C LYS A 98 -18.10 -14.75 -4.10
N VAL A 99 -18.15 -13.42 -3.98
CA VAL A 99 -17.45 -12.51 -4.91
C VAL A 99 -15.96 -12.64 -4.62
N THR A 100 -15.22 -13.31 -5.50
CA THR A 100 -13.75 -13.32 -5.45
C THR A 100 -13.23 -12.16 -6.27
N MET A 101 -12.80 -11.07 -5.62
CA MET A 101 -12.11 -9.98 -6.30
C MET A 101 -10.71 -10.45 -6.68
N GLN A 102 -10.46 -10.64 -7.98
CA GLN A 102 -9.14 -10.99 -8.49
C GLN A 102 -8.49 -9.74 -9.11
N PRO A 103 -7.29 -9.33 -8.64
CA PRO A 103 -6.57 -8.20 -9.22
C PRO A 103 -6.02 -8.58 -10.61
N LYS A 104 -6.27 -7.71 -11.60
CA LYS A 104 -5.72 -7.80 -12.96
C LYS A 104 -4.80 -6.61 -13.24
N ASN A 105 -3.97 -6.71 -14.27
CA ASN A 105 -3.08 -5.64 -14.73
C ASN A 105 -2.25 -5.05 -13.59
N ILE A 106 -1.58 -5.93 -12.83
CA ILE A 106 -0.78 -5.51 -11.68
C ILE A 106 0.47 -4.80 -12.17
N GLU A 107 0.62 -3.55 -11.76
CA GLU A 107 1.86 -2.78 -11.91
C GLU A 107 2.42 -2.47 -10.53
N GLN A 108 3.75 -2.42 -10.43
CA GLN A 108 4.42 -2.14 -9.16
C GLN A 108 5.83 -1.58 -9.36
N GLY A 109 6.34 -0.91 -8.34
CA GLY A 109 7.68 -0.37 -8.34
C GLY A 109 8.11 0.15 -6.98
N CYS A 110 9.40 0.47 -6.86
CA CYS A 110 9.97 1.01 -5.63
C CYS A 110 11.20 1.88 -5.89
N ALA A 111 11.61 2.65 -4.88
CA ALA A 111 12.87 3.39 -4.89
C ALA A 111 13.47 3.48 -3.48
N ASP A 112 14.79 3.35 -3.41
CA ASP A 112 15.55 3.33 -2.15
C ASP A 112 15.92 4.72 -1.61
N CYS A 113 15.93 5.76 -2.46
CA CYS A 113 16.33 7.12 -2.07
C CYS A 113 17.68 7.17 -1.30
N GLY A 114 18.68 6.41 -1.76
CA GLY A 114 20.01 6.33 -1.14
C GLY A 114 20.10 5.41 0.08
N GLU A 115 18.99 4.86 0.58
CA GLU A 115 18.96 3.85 1.64
C GLU A 115 18.80 2.45 0.99
N ALA A 116 19.92 1.90 0.50
CA ALA A 116 19.91 0.66 -0.28
C ALA A 116 19.09 -0.47 0.36
N GLY A 117 18.19 -1.07 -0.43
CA GLY A 117 17.28 -2.16 -0.04
C GLY A 117 15.98 -1.72 0.66
N ALA A 118 15.78 -0.43 0.94
CA ALA A 118 14.58 0.06 1.61
C ALA A 118 13.32 -0.04 0.73
N GLY A 119 13.40 0.35 -0.53
CA GLY A 119 12.31 0.28 -1.51
C GLY A 119 11.87 -1.16 -1.75
N GLN A 120 12.80 -2.08 -2.01
CA GLN A 120 12.45 -3.50 -2.19
C GLN A 120 11.81 -4.10 -0.94
N ARG A 121 12.28 -3.73 0.25
CA ARG A 121 11.67 -4.14 1.53
C ARG A 121 10.23 -3.67 1.66
N LEU A 122 9.93 -2.44 1.26
CA LEU A 122 8.57 -1.89 1.26
C LEU A 122 7.70 -2.59 0.20
N LEU A 123 8.25 -2.88 -0.98
CA LEU A 123 7.52 -3.58 -2.03
C LEU A 123 7.14 -4.99 -1.59
N THR A 124 8.08 -5.74 -1.02
CA THR A 124 7.84 -7.09 -0.49
C THR A 124 6.79 -7.07 0.64
N LEU A 125 6.72 -6.01 1.45
CA LEU A 125 5.63 -5.84 2.42
C LEU A 125 4.28 -5.78 1.72
N LEU A 126 4.13 -4.94 0.68
CA LEU A 126 2.88 -4.80 -0.08
C LEU A 126 2.49 -6.09 -0.82
N GLU A 127 3.46 -6.79 -1.41
CA GLU A 127 3.25 -8.07 -2.10
C GLU A 127 2.75 -9.15 -1.13
N ARG A 128 3.42 -9.31 0.00
CA ARG A 128 3.06 -10.33 1.01
C ARG A 128 1.72 -10.06 1.67
N ALA A 129 1.34 -8.79 1.80
CA ALA A 129 0.04 -8.38 2.32
C ALA A 129 -1.06 -8.32 1.24
N ASN A 130 -0.72 -8.58 -0.04
CA ASN A 130 -1.63 -8.49 -1.18
C ASN A 130 -2.37 -7.14 -1.27
N ILE A 131 -1.66 -6.04 -0.98
CA ILE A 131 -2.21 -4.68 -1.01
C ILE A 131 -1.97 -4.07 -2.40
N PHE A 132 -3.00 -3.42 -2.95
CA PHE A 132 -2.98 -2.74 -4.25
C PHE A 132 -3.57 -1.34 -4.13
N ASN A 133 -3.36 -0.54 -5.18
CA ASN A 133 -3.85 0.82 -5.33
C ASN A 133 -3.38 1.74 -4.20
N VAL A 134 -2.14 1.54 -3.76
CA VAL A 134 -1.51 2.26 -2.66
C VAL A 134 -0.07 2.65 -3.01
N LEU A 135 0.32 3.83 -2.55
CA LEU A 135 1.71 4.27 -2.47
C LEU A 135 2.08 4.39 -0.99
N VAL A 136 3.18 3.75 -0.57
CA VAL A 136 3.77 3.93 0.76
C VAL A 136 5.13 4.59 0.63
N ILE A 137 5.38 5.61 1.44
CA ILE A 137 6.62 6.38 1.48
C ILE A 137 7.10 6.39 2.93
N VAL A 138 8.39 6.14 3.13
CA VAL A 138 9.06 6.31 4.42
C VAL A 138 10.12 7.39 4.25
N THR A 139 10.08 8.37 5.15
CA THR A 139 11.09 9.42 5.27
C THR A 139 11.97 9.11 6.48
N ARG A 140 13.29 9.26 6.31
CA ARG A 140 14.27 9.15 7.40
C ARG A 140 15.10 10.42 7.54
N TRP A 141 15.20 10.92 8.76
CA TRP A 141 16.15 11.97 9.16
C TRP A 141 17.30 11.34 9.94
N TYR A 142 18.55 11.52 9.47
CA TYR A 142 19.72 10.94 10.13
C TYR A 142 20.03 11.65 11.46
N GLY A 143 20.24 10.88 12.51
CA GLY A 143 20.49 11.38 13.87
C GLY A 143 21.97 11.63 14.21
N GLY A 144 22.89 11.36 13.29
CA GLY A 144 24.34 11.47 13.53
C GLY A 144 25.03 10.16 13.92
N THR A 145 24.28 9.09 14.22
CA THR A 145 24.83 7.77 14.58
C THR A 145 24.30 6.65 13.67
N PRO A 146 25.17 5.78 13.11
CA PRO A 146 24.72 4.64 12.30
C PRO A 146 23.84 3.69 13.10
N LEU A 147 22.72 3.26 12.51
CA LEU A 147 21.76 2.34 13.14
C LEU A 147 21.97 0.87 12.73
N GLY A 148 22.84 0.59 11.75
CA GLY A 148 23.03 -0.77 11.24
C GLY A 148 21.74 -1.37 10.70
N SER A 149 21.37 -2.57 11.16
CA SER A 149 20.13 -3.26 10.77
C SER A 149 18.86 -2.65 11.37
N SER A 150 18.96 -1.93 12.50
CA SER A 150 17.80 -1.34 13.19
C SER A 150 17.03 -0.35 12.31
N ARG A 151 17.71 0.39 11.40
CA ARG A 151 17.04 1.29 10.45
C ARG A 151 15.99 0.58 9.61
N PHE A 152 16.26 -0.64 9.17
CA PHE A 152 15.34 -1.42 8.35
C PHE A 152 14.14 -1.93 9.14
N ARG A 153 14.35 -2.27 10.42
CA ARG A 153 13.25 -2.60 11.33
C ARG A 153 12.31 -1.40 11.50
N HIS A 154 12.86 -0.20 11.67
CA HIS A 154 12.06 1.03 11.81
C HIS A 154 11.32 1.39 10.53
N ILE A 155 11.97 1.25 9.36
CA ILE A 155 11.32 1.44 8.05
C ILE A 155 10.09 0.53 7.93
N SER A 156 10.23 -0.77 8.22
CA SER A 156 9.10 -1.70 8.18
C SER A 156 8.03 -1.38 9.22
N THR A 157 8.43 -0.98 10.44
CA THR A 157 7.49 -0.65 11.53
C THR A 157 6.61 0.53 11.16
N CYS A 158 7.19 1.65 10.73
CA CYS A 158 6.44 2.83 10.31
C CYS A 158 5.55 2.51 9.09
N ALA A 159 6.06 1.76 8.11
CA ALA A 159 5.30 1.37 6.93
C ALA A 159 4.04 0.55 7.27
N VAL A 160 4.15 -0.42 8.18
CA VAL A 160 3.00 -1.20 8.67
C VAL A 160 2.00 -0.29 9.39
N GLU A 161 2.49 0.60 10.25
CA GLU A 161 1.62 1.50 11.02
C GLU A 161 0.80 2.43 10.11
N THR A 162 1.42 3.05 9.11
CA THR A 162 0.68 3.93 8.17
C THR A 162 -0.35 3.15 7.36
N LEU A 163 -0.04 1.91 6.95
CA LEU A 163 -0.97 1.07 6.19
C LEU A 163 -2.17 0.65 7.04
N LYS A 164 -1.97 0.40 8.34
CA LYS A 164 -3.06 0.16 9.29
C LYS A 164 -3.92 1.40 9.49
N LYS A 165 -3.31 2.56 9.69
CA LYS A 165 -4.04 3.84 9.80
C LYS A 165 -4.85 4.16 8.55
N GLY A 166 -4.37 3.74 7.37
CA GLY A 166 -5.10 3.85 6.11
C GLY A 166 -6.05 2.71 5.78
N GLU A 167 -6.33 1.80 6.73
CA GLU A 167 -7.23 0.65 6.57
C GLU A 167 -6.86 -0.31 5.41
N PHE A 168 -5.60 -0.27 4.95
CA PHE A 168 -5.06 -1.23 3.99
C PHE A 168 -4.60 -2.53 4.66
N LEU A 169 -4.34 -2.46 5.97
CA LEU A 169 -4.03 -3.60 6.83
C LEU A 169 -5.01 -3.62 8.01
N PRO A 170 -5.39 -4.83 8.48
CA PRO A 170 -6.17 -4.99 9.70
C PRO A 170 -5.35 -4.67 10.97
#